data_AF-A0ABC8URN3-F1
#
_entry.id   AF-A0ABC8URN3-F1
#
_cell.length_a   1.000
_cell.length_b   1.000
_cell.length_c   1.000
_cell.angle_alpha   90.00
_cell.angle_beta   90.00
_cell.angle_gamma   90.00
#
_symmetry.space_group_name_H-M   'P 1'
#
loop_
_entity.id
_entity.type
_entity.pdbx_description
1 polymer ?
#
loop_
_entity_poly.entity_id
_entity_poly.type
_entity_poly.pdbx_seq_one_letter_code
_entity_poly.pdbx_strand_id
1 'polypeptide(L)'
;MKVYYFAFKLENSLTSNRGIGRFFDHVLYGILLLLAGSEISFFKNGICQGVAFKDLYGGRYYPAASMYTLPNQPNCLVKFNFGPDFEFFPEDFGDRPVPRPMIEVPYHGFDGRIENGVSNEKKH
;
A
#
# COMPACT_ATOMS: atom_id res chain seq x y z
N MET A 1 11.34 10.31 12.88
CA MET A 1 10.24 9.54 12.26
C MET A 1 10.61 9.28 10.80
N LYS A 2 10.55 8.03 10.32
CA LYS A 2 10.81 7.72 8.90
C LYS A 2 9.48 7.45 8.23
N VAL A 3 9.27 8.10 7.10
CA VAL A 3 8.01 8.06 6.37
C VAL A 3 8.31 7.57 4.98
N TYR A 4 7.54 6.59 4.50
CA TYR A 4 7.79 5.95 3.23
C TYR A 4 6.61 6.09 2.29
N TYR A 5 6.90 6.08 0.98
CA TYR A 5 5.94 6.24 -0.10
C TYR A 5 6.22 5.21 -1.20
N PHE A 6 5.16 4.56 -1.67
CA PHE A 6 5.19 3.68 -2.83
C PHE A 6 3.94 3.92 -3.68
N ALA A 7 4.06 3.71 -4.97
CA ALA A 7 2.93 3.70 -5.91
C ALA A 7 2.54 2.28 -6.27
N PHE A 8 1.29 2.11 -6.69
CA PHE A 8 0.94 1.02 -7.60
C PHE A 8 -0.07 1.47 -8.64
N LYS A 9 0.00 0.94 -9.86
CA LYS A 9 -0.96 1.24 -10.92
C LYS A 9 -1.73 -0.04 -11.25
N LEU A 10 -3.05 0.05 -11.26
CA LEU A 10 -3.88 -1.02 -11.79
C LEU A 10 -4.00 -0.84 -13.32
N GLU A 11 -3.68 -1.89 -14.06
CA GLU A 11 -3.84 -1.99 -15.50
C GLU A 11 -5.03 -2.90 -15.82
N ASN A 12 -5.75 -2.58 -16.90
CA ASN A 12 -6.90 -3.34 -17.43
C ASN A 12 -8.16 -3.41 -16.55
N SER A 13 -8.40 -2.42 -15.70
CA SER A 13 -9.70 -2.26 -15.02
C SER A 13 -10.80 -1.98 -16.04
N LEU A 14 -11.81 -2.86 -16.12
CA LEU A 14 -13.05 -2.52 -16.82
C LEU A 14 -13.83 -1.52 -15.98
N THR A 15 -13.75 -0.25 -16.35
CA THR A 15 -14.56 0.82 -15.76
C THR A 15 -16.03 0.65 -16.17
N SER A 16 -16.82 -0.11 -15.40
CA SER A 16 -18.27 0.00 -15.46
C SER A 16 -18.71 1.20 -14.62
N ASN A 17 -19.32 2.20 -15.25
CA ASN A 17 -19.84 3.42 -14.62
C ASN A 17 -20.95 3.19 -13.57
N ARG A 18 -21.32 1.94 -13.27
CA ARG A 18 -22.36 1.58 -12.31
C ARG A 18 -21.83 0.53 -11.33
N GLY A 19 -21.50 0.96 -10.12
CA GLY A 19 -21.22 0.07 -8.98
C GLY A 19 -19.90 0.34 -8.27
N ILE A 20 -19.76 -0.34 -7.12
CA ILE A 20 -18.71 -0.29 -6.09
C ILE A 20 -17.25 -0.41 -6.60
N GLY A 21 -17.02 -0.58 -7.91
CA GLY A 21 -15.72 -0.67 -8.57
C GLY A 21 -14.92 0.64 -8.71
N ARG A 22 -15.45 1.80 -8.26
CA ARG A 22 -14.74 3.10 -8.37
C ARG A 22 -13.48 3.24 -7.50
N PHE A 23 -13.19 2.29 -6.62
CA PHE A 23 -12.04 2.36 -5.72
C PHE A 23 -10.73 1.84 -6.32
N PHE A 24 -10.75 1.15 -7.46
CA PHE A 24 -9.59 0.39 -7.94
C PHE A 24 -8.83 1.02 -9.11
N ASP A 25 -9.38 2.06 -9.76
CA ASP A 25 -8.74 2.67 -10.94
C ASP A 25 -7.51 3.52 -10.63
N HIS A 26 -7.20 3.76 -9.35
CA HIS A 26 -6.25 4.79 -9.00
C HIS A 26 -5.28 4.38 -7.92
N VAL A 27 -4.03 4.65 -8.26
CA VAL A 27 -2.83 4.53 -7.46
C VAL A 27 -3.12 4.93 -6.03
N LEU A 28 -2.84 4.03 -5.09
CA LEU A 28 -2.96 4.27 -3.67
C LEU A 28 -1.54 4.41 -3.13
N TYR A 29 -1.16 5.64 -2.82
CA TYR A 29 0.14 5.87 -2.22
C TYR A 29 0.02 5.89 -0.71
N GLY A 30 0.55 4.87 -0.03
CA GLY A 30 0.53 4.77 1.43
C GLY A 30 1.70 5.52 2.04
N ILE A 31 1.41 6.53 2.88
CA ILE A 31 2.35 7.15 3.82
C ILE A 31 2.38 6.30 5.10
N LEU A 32 3.55 5.90 5.59
CA LEU A 32 3.70 5.24 6.90
C LEU A 32 4.34 6.18 7.90
N LEU A 33 3.59 6.66 8.90
CA LEU A 33 4.14 7.36 10.06
C LEU A 33 4.30 6.34 11.22
N LEU A 34 5.43 6.33 11.94
CA LEU A 34 5.67 5.47 13.10
C LEU A 34 5.69 6.32 14.39
N LEU A 35 4.81 5.96 15.34
CA LEU A 35 4.54 6.55 16.69
C LEU A 35 3.54 7.72 16.72
N ALA A 36 2.98 8.00 17.92
CA ALA A 36 1.80 8.83 18.22
C ALA A 36 1.54 9.96 17.21
N GLY A 37 0.37 9.94 16.56
CA GLY A 37 0.12 10.71 15.33
C GLY A 37 0.43 9.94 14.04
N SER A 38 0.60 8.61 14.12
CA SER A 38 0.79 7.78 12.94
C SER A 38 -0.46 7.77 12.06
N GLU A 39 -0.30 7.76 10.74
CA GLU A 39 -1.44 7.68 9.84
C GLU A 39 -1.07 6.97 8.52
N ILE A 40 -2.10 6.47 7.85
CA ILE A 40 -2.06 6.06 6.45
C ILE A 40 -2.94 7.04 5.69
N SER A 41 -2.33 7.81 4.80
CA SER A 41 -3.00 8.69 3.85
C SER A 41 -2.90 8.11 2.45
N PHE A 42 -3.89 8.39 1.62
CA PHE A 42 -3.93 7.94 0.23
C PHE A 42 -3.88 9.12 -0.72
N PHE A 43 -3.12 8.98 -1.80
CA PHE A 43 -3.06 9.98 -2.86
C PHE A 43 -3.56 9.34 -4.15
N LYS A 44 -4.25 10.09 -4.99
CA LYS A 44 -4.68 9.67 -6.32
C LYS A 44 -4.09 10.64 -7.33
N ASN A 45 -3.23 10.15 -8.20
CA ASN A 45 -2.51 10.97 -9.19
C ASN A 45 -1.86 12.23 -8.57
N GLY A 46 -1.19 12.07 -7.43
CA GLY A 46 -0.55 13.18 -6.70
C GLY A 46 -1.46 13.97 -5.76
N ILE A 47 -2.78 13.75 -5.77
CA ILE A 47 -3.74 14.52 -4.94
C ILE A 47 -4.15 13.71 -3.70
N CYS A 48 -3.97 14.28 -2.51
CA CYS A 48 -4.38 13.65 -1.25
C CYS A 48 -5.90 13.41 -1.22
N GLN A 49 -6.32 12.18 -0.92
CA GLN A 49 -7.72 11.74 -0.76
C GLN A 49 -8.16 11.73 0.71
N GLY A 50 -7.27 12.15 1.62
CA GLY A 50 -7.49 12.16 3.06
C GLY A 50 -6.79 11.02 3.79
N VAL A 51 -7.00 11.03 5.11
CA VAL A 51 -6.44 10.04 6.04
C VAL A 51 -7.38 8.85 6.13
N ALA A 52 -6.88 7.66 5.82
CA ALA A 52 -7.63 6.41 5.91
C ALA A 52 -7.56 5.77 7.31
N PHE A 53 -6.38 5.82 7.94
CA PHE A 53 -6.15 5.24 9.26
C PHE A 53 -5.28 6.17 10.09
N LYS A 54 -5.52 6.22 11.40
CA LYS A 54 -4.70 6.94 12.39
C LYS A 54 -4.35 6.01 13.55
N ASP A 55 -3.34 6.38 14.33
CA ASP A 55 -2.94 5.70 15.56
C ASP A 55 -2.76 4.19 15.35
N LEU A 56 -1.92 3.88 14.35
CA LEU A 56 -1.57 2.54 13.92
C LEU A 56 -0.88 1.77 15.04
N TYR A 57 -1.18 0.47 15.12
CA TYR A 57 -0.46 -0.43 16.01
C TYR A 57 1.04 -0.47 15.68
N GLY A 58 1.86 -0.62 16.71
CA GLY A 58 3.30 -0.78 16.53
C GLY A 58 3.61 -2.03 15.71
N GLY A 59 4.39 -1.89 14.64
CA GLY A 59 4.72 -3.01 13.76
C GLY A 59 5.41 -2.59 12.47
N ARG A 60 5.66 -3.57 11.60
CA ARG A 60 6.17 -3.35 10.25
C ARG A 60 5.02 -3.39 9.26
N TYR A 61 4.95 -2.36 8.42
CA TYR A 61 3.95 -2.27 7.36
C TYR A 61 4.62 -2.46 6.02
N TYR A 62 4.12 -3.43 5.25
CA TYR A 62 4.64 -3.76 3.93
C TYR A 62 3.64 -3.31 2.86
N PRO A 63 4.12 -2.81 1.70
CA PRO A 63 3.29 -2.59 0.54
C PRO A 63 2.51 -3.86 0.19
N ALA A 64 1.21 -3.74 -0.02
CA ALA A 64 0.34 -4.86 -0.33
C ALA A 64 -0.69 -4.45 -1.39
N ALA A 65 -1.03 -5.41 -2.26
CA ALA A 65 -2.17 -5.33 -3.14
C ALA A 65 -2.82 -6.71 -3.18
N SER A 66 -4.14 -6.74 -3.20
CA SER A 66 -4.94 -7.94 -3.45
C SER A 66 -5.83 -7.68 -4.65
N MET A 67 -5.98 -8.70 -5.48
CA MET A 67 -6.68 -8.60 -6.76
C MET A 67 -7.74 -9.68 -6.84
N TYR A 68 -8.91 -9.31 -7.36
CA TYR A 68 -9.99 -10.26 -7.64
C TYR A 68 -10.43 -10.07 -9.10
N THR A 69 -10.52 -11.16 -9.84
CA THR A 69 -10.92 -11.16 -11.25
C THR A 69 -12.10 -12.11 -11.43
N LEU A 70 -13.12 -11.67 -12.17
CA LEU A 70 -14.28 -12.51 -12.50
C LEU A 70 -13.94 -13.48 -13.64
N PRO A 71 -14.61 -14.66 -13.73
CA PRO A 71 -14.26 -15.72 -14.69
C PRO A 71 -14.20 -15.29 -16.17
N ASN A 72 -14.92 -14.24 -16.56
CA ASN A 72 -15.01 -13.75 -17.94
C ASN A 72 -14.40 -12.34 -18.11
N GLN A 73 -13.49 -11.95 -17.22
CA GLN A 73 -12.81 -10.66 -17.24
C GLN A 73 -11.32 -10.87 -17.45
N PRO A 74 -10.62 -9.91 -18.11
CA PRO A 74 -9.17 -9.97 -18.21
C PRO A 74 -8.54 -9.93 -16.82
N ASN A 75 -7.36 -10.55 -16.69
CA ASN A 75 -6.61 -10.55 -15.44
C ASN A 75 -6.34 -9.12 -14.95
N CYS A 76 -6.60 -8.92 -13.66
CA CYS A 76 -6.19 -7.73 -12.94
C CYS A 76 -4.64 -7.69 -12.89
N LEU A 77 -4.05 -6.60 -13.35
CA LEU A 77 -2.59 -6.42 -13.38
C LEU A 77 -2.21 -5.22 -12.53
N VAL A 78 -1.42 -5.42 -11.49
CA VAL A 78 -0.90 -4.32 -10.66
C VAL A 78 0.60 -4.18 -10.87
N LYS A 79 1.04 -2.95 -11.13
CA LYS A 79 2.46 -2.58 -11.19
C LYS A 79 2.82 -1.74 -9.98
N PHE A 80 3.69 -2.25 -9.13
CA PHE A 80 4.28 -1.47 -8.04
C PHE A 80 5.41 -0.57 -8.56
N ASN A 81 5.51 0.63 -8.02
CA ASN A 81 6.65 1.51 -8.18
C ASN A 81 7.13 1.94 -6.78
N PHE A 82 8.30 1.43 -6.38
CA PHE A 82 8.90 1.74 -5.09
C PHE A 82 9.79 3.00 -5.11
N GLY A 83 9.85 3.70 -6.25
CA GLY A 83 10.70 4.87 -6.48
C GLY A 83 12.09 4.50 -7.03
N PRO A 84 12.96 5.51 -7.22
CA PRO A 84 12.78 6.91 -6.81
C PRO A 84 11.88 7.73 -7.77
N ASP A 85 11.74 7.29 -9.02
CA ASP A 85 11.03 8.04 -10.06
C ASP A 85 9.54 7.71 -10.05
N PHE A 86 8.69 8.68 -9.68
CA PHE A 86 7.23 8.52 -9.62
C PHE A 86 6.52 9.26 -10.76
N GLU A 87 5.50 8.64 -11.36
CA GLU A 87 4.65 9.28 -12.39
C GLU A 87 3.86 10.47 -11.80
N PHE A 88 3.40 10.34 -10.55
CA PHE A 88 2.65 11.39 -9.84
C PHE A 88 3.07 11.50 -8.37
N PHE A 89 4.23 12.13 -8.11
CA PHE A 89 4.60 12.47 -6.74
C PHE A 89 3.74 13.63 -6.21
N PRO A 90 3.27 13.62 -4.96
CA PRO A 90 2.42 14.67 -4.42
C PRO A 90 3.23 15.95 -4.22
N GLU A 91 2.65 17.08 -4.60
CA GLU A 91 3.26 18.41 -4.37
C GLU A 91 2.88 18.98 -2.99
N ASP A 92 1.75 18.53 -2.43
CA ASP A 92 1.23 19.00 -1.14
C ASP A 92 1.00 17.83 -0.18
N PHE A 93 1.67 17.91 0.97
CA PHE A 93 1.56 16.98 2.08
C PHE A 93 0.78 17.59 3.27
N GLY A 94 0.38 18.86 3.20
CA GLY A 94 -0.13 19.63 4.32
C GLY A 94 0.91 19.70 5.43
N ASP A 95 0.48 19.43 6.67
CA ASP A 95 1.37 19.42 7.85
C ASP A 95 2.22 18.14 7.98
N ARG A 96 2.16 17.23 7.00
CA ARG A 96 2.87 15.95 7.04
C ARG A 96 4.31 16.11 6.53
N PRO A 97 5.26 15.34 7.06
CA PRO A 97 6.61 15.30 6.50
C PRO A 97 6.61 14.68 5.09
N VAL A 98 7.50 15.17 4.24
CA VAL A 98 7.76 14.58 2.91
C VAL A 98 8.30 13.15 3.08
N PRO A 99 7.69 12.14 2.45
CA PRO A 99 8.11 10.77 2.57
C PRO A 99 9.31 10.44 1.68
N ARG A 100 10.06 9.42 2.08
CA ARG A 100 11.13 8.79 1.29
C ARG A 100 10.54 7.70 0.39
N PRO A 101 11.13 7.42 -0.78
CA PRO A 101 10.68 6.32 -1.61
C PRO A 101 10.93 4.98 -0.91
N MET A 102 10.02 4.02 -1.11
CA MET A 102 10.08 2.70 -0.50
C MET A 102 11.35 1.91 -0.88
N ILE A 103 11.97 2.21 -2.02
CA ILE A 103 13.25 1.62 -2.45
C ILE A 103 14.39 1.90 -1.44
N GLU A 104 14.26 2.94 -0.62
CA GLU A 104 15.24 3.29 0.42
C GLU A 104 14.97 2.64 1.78
N VAL A 105 13.94 1.79 1.90
CA VAL A 105 13.71 1.05 3.13
C VAL A 105 14.89 0.10 3.37
N PRO A 106 15.60 0.21 4.51
CA PRO A 106 16.68 -0.71 4.80
C PRO A 106 16.15 -2.13 4.88
N TYR A 107 16.84 -3.08 4.25
CA TYR A 107 16.54 -4.49 4.42
C TYR A 107 16.80 -4.87 5.88
N HIS A 108 15.73 -5.14 6.62
CA HIS A 108 15.81 -5.75 7.93
C HIS A 108 15.64 -7.25 7.69
N GLY A 109 16.68 -8.04 7.97
CA GLY A 109 16.70 -9.47 7.74
C GLY A 109 15.41 -10.16 8.21
N PHE A 110 14.98 -11.17 7.45
CA PHE A 110 13.84 -12.00 7.82
C PHE A 110 14.20 -12.81 9.07
N ASP A 111 13.73 -12.38 10.23
CA ASP A 111 13.84 -13.14 11.47
C ASP A 111 12.75 -14.21 11.39
N GLY A 112 13.11 -15.42 10.95
CA GLY A 112 12.21 -16.49 10.48
C GLY A 112 11.29 -17.12 11.51
N ARG A 113 10.80 -16.35 12.48
CA ARG A 113 9.72 -16.77 13.38
C ARG A 113 8.43 -16.79 12.59
N ILE A 114 8.03 -18.00 12.19
CA ILE A 114 6.71 -18.29 11.64
C ILE A 114 5.69 -18.00 12.76
N GLU A 115 5.04 -16.84 12.72
CA GLU A 115 3.82 -16.59 13.49
C GLU A 115 2.63 -17.21 12.75
N ASN A 116 2.61 -18.53 12.63
CA ASN A 116 1.40 -19.29 12.32
C ASN A 116 1.44 -20.56 13.16
N GLY A 117 0.40 -20.71 13.98
CA GLY A 117 0.32 -21.61 15.12
C GLY A 117 0.71 -23.06 14.85
N VAL A 118 1.28 -23.66 15.88
CA VAL A 118 1.62 -25.09 16.02
C VAL A 118 0.51 -25.97 15.45
N SER A 119 0.71 -26.52 14.26
CA SER A 119 -0.09 -27.66 13.80
C SER A 119 0.40 -28.89 14.58
N ASN A 120 -0.36 -29.28 15.61
CA ASN A 120 -0.18 -30.56 16.27
C ASN A 120 -0.66 -31.69 15.36
N GLU A 121 0.15 -32.08 14.38
CA GLU A 121 0.00 -33.39 13.74
C GLU A 121 0.60 -34.45 14.66
N LYS A 122 -0.26 -35.04 15.50
CA LYS A 122 0.04 -36.32 16.13
C LYS A 122 0.07 -37.37 15.03
N LYS A 123 1.27 -37.85 14.67
CA LYS A 123 1.44 -39.13 13.98
C LYS A 123 0.84 -40.24 14.86
N HIS A 124 -0.12 -40.97 14.31
CA HIS A 124 -0.47 -42.32 14.75
C HIS A 124 -0.18 -43.27 13.60
#